data_AF-A0A8T5DRB7-F1
#
_entry.id   AF-A0A8T5DRB7-F1
#
_cell.length_a   1.000
_cell.length_b   1.000
_cell.length_c   1.000
_cell.angle_alpha   90.00
_cell.angle_beta   90.00
_cell.angle_gamma   90.00
#
_symmetry.space_group_name_H-M   'P 1'
#
loop_
_entity.id
_entity.type
_entity.pdbx_description
1 polymer ?
#
loop_
_entity_poly.entity_id
_entity_poly.type
_entity_poly.pdbx_seq_one_letter_code
_entity_poly.pdbx_strand_id
1 'polypeptide(L)'
;MANIGELEKDFELFGKGINRLEELKKELNSLNTKGYEKDKIRIESELKNVTDIPRIEKQMKSLKQKISGNYKPKKIKPKNIVKKTLIKKKPVIKKKPIKRKIIKRRINLDQDVAELVKSQMESAALDIKKSLSERVRLKELKLKEKIKQKEQILLDDIRKKAEQLKNKEQLSIQRLESKESKLKEIYSKQQKGLELQILKKYQDKVNTELKNKVKNEFNKKLSERYNSKKESLLLQLDKKLKDKEESLRRIISSDIRRYKSEEKEKLETRYGSLENNLKLKYKEEYISKKNLIQSEFSKKIKSKIDSLELINIRKREQLKALEIELNQRFKNRLTTELKNKIHREFNKKVAAKYAEKKKKLELIIQTELKSKLDILNQQTKSKENKLLSDLKKSSDNSLNSEKIKLTRILKKDSELKSKSKSKELSKKYDKEISTKKKEMENKTENFIKATIKNLENKQLEILMKREKELEIEVKKKVSVLEASYKEKQKQLELQLKKQEELNLKNKKKLLKKQLDASLAKLLE
;
A
#
# COMPACT_ATOMS: atom_id res chain seq x y z
N MET A 1 -45.83 1.48 -19.19
CA MET A 1 -44.58 1.48 -18.37
C MET A 1 -43.51 0.84 -19.24
N ALA A 2 -42.36 1.48 -19.47
CA ALA A 2 -41.31 0.88 -20.30
C ALA A 2 -40.80 -0.42 -19.64
N ASN A 3 -40.79 -1.51 -20.41
CA ASN A 3 -40.35 -2.84 -19.99
C ASN A 3 -38.89 -2.78 -19.57
N ILE A 4 -38.60 -2.88 -18.27
CA ILE A 4 -37.24 -2.86 -17.74
C ILE A 4 -36.39 -4.00 -18.34
N GLY A 5 -37.03 -5.14 -18.63
CA GLY A 5 -36.37 -6.27 -19.30
C GLY A 5 -36.02 -6.06 -20.78
N GLU A 6 -36.65 -5.12 -21.49
CA GLU A 6 -36.23 -4.75 -22.86
C GLU A 6 -34.99 -3.87 -22.81
N LEU A 7 -34.91 -2.96 -21.83
CA LEU A 7 -33.77 -2.07 -21.65
C LEU A 7 -32.50 -2.85 -21.28
N GLU A 8 -32.61 -3.84 -20.38
CA GLU A 8 -31.48 -4.71 -20.02
C GLU A 8 -30.95 -5.49 -21.22
N LYS A 9 -31.85 -6.00 -22.09
CA LYS A 9 -31.48 -6.67 -23.33
C LYS A 9 -30.79 -5.73 -24.32
N ASP A 10 -31.27 -4.49 -24.44
CA ASP A 10 -30.65 -3.48 -25.32
C ASP A 10 -29.24 -3.10 -24.84
N PHE A 11 -29.02 -2.98 -23.52
CA PHE A 11 -27.69 -2.76 -22.96
C PHE A 11 -26.75 -3.96 -23.19
N GLU A 12 -27.25 -5.18 -23.06
CA GLU A 12 -26.47 -6.39 -23.31
C GLU A 12 -26.10 -6.52 -24.81
N LEU A 13 -27.04 -6.22 -25.71
CA LEU A 13 -26.79 -6.17 -27.15
C LEU A 13 -25.79 -5.07 -27.53
N PHE A 14 -25.89 -3.91 -26.88
CA PHE A 14 -24.94 -2.81 -27.08
C PHE A 14 -23.52 -3.19 -26.60
N GLY A 15 -23.41 -3.84 -25.43
CA GLY A 15 -22.14 -4.35 -24.92
C GLY A 15 -21.50 -5.39 -25.85
N LYS A 16 -22.29 -6.33 -26.36
CA LYS A 16 -21.84 -7.29 -27.40
C LYS A 16 -21.41 -6.57 -28.69
N GLY A 17 -22.10 -5.49 -29.07
CA GLY A 17 -21.76 -4.66 -30.21
C GLY A 17 -20.42 -3.92 -30.06
N ILE A 18 -20.11 -3.39 -28.87
CA ILE A 18 -18.81 -2.76 -28.59
C ILE A 18 -17.68 -3.78 -28.72
N ASN A 19 -17.83 -4.95 -28.10
CA ASN A 19 -16.83 -6.01 -28.19
C ASN A 19 -16.58 -6.42 -29.66
N ARG A 20 -17.65 -6.53 -30.46
CA ARG A 20 -17.53 -6.85 -31.89
C ARG A 20 -16.81 -5.76 -32.68
N LEU A 21 -17.01 -4.48 -32.36
CA LEU A 21 -16.25 -3.39 -32.99
C LEU A 21 -14.76 -3.46 -32.67
N GLU A 22 -14.38 -3.79 -31.44
CA GLU A 22 -12.98 -3.96 -31.07
C GLU A 22 -12.32 -5.13 -31.81
N GLU A 23 -13.03 -6.25 -31.95
CA GLU A 23 -12.57 -7.39 -32.78
C GLU A 23 -12.37 -6.97 -34.24
N LEU A 24 -13.34 -6.28 -34.85
CA LEU A 24 -13.24 -5.81 -36.23
C LEU A 24 -12.09 -4.83 -36.44
N LYS A 25 -11.77 -4.01 -35.44
CA LYS A 25 -10.61 -3.11 -35.46
C LYS A 25 -9.29 -3.89 -35.42
N LYS A 26 -9.19 -4.94 -34.59
CA LYS A 26 -8.02 -5.83 -34.57
C LYS A 26 -7.87 -6.57 -35.89
N GLU A 27 -8.96 -7.09 -36.43
CA GLU A 27 -8.98 -7.75 -37.75
C GLU A 27 -8.50 -6.78 -38.85
N LEU A 28 -8.98 -5.54 -38.89
CA LEU A 28 -8.56 -4.55 -39.89
C LEU A 28 -7.06 -4.25 -39.82
N ASN A 29 -6.53 -4.09 -38.61
CA ASN A 29 -5.11 -3.80 -38.39
C ASN A 29 -4.20 -4.97 -38.76
N SER A 30 -4.70 -6.21 -38.70
CA SER A 30 -3.97 -7.41 -39.10
C SER A 30 -3.87 -7.61 -40.62
N LEU A 31 -4.70 -6.93 -41.41
CA LEU A 31 -4.70 -7.08 -42.87
C LEU A 31 -3.57 -6.25 -43.51
N ASN A 32 -2.90 -6.84 -44.50
CA ASN A 32 -1.96 -6.10 -45.36
C ASN A 32 -2.73 -5.26 -46.38
N THR A 33 -3.02 -4.00 -46.03
CA THR A 33 -3.85 -3.09 -46.84
C THR A 33 -3.06 -2.26 -47.86
N LYS A 34 -1.81 -2.62 -48.18
CA LYS A 34 -0.99 -1.89 -49.15
C LYS A 34 -1.66 -1.91 -50.53
N GLY A 35 -2.01 -0.73 -51.06
CA GLY A 35 -2.77 -0.55 -52.31
C GLY A 35 -4.30 -0.46 -52.15
N TYR A 36 -4.82 -0.58 -50.93
CA TYR A 36 -6.25 -0.47 -50.60
C TYR A 36 -6.53 0.52 -49.46
N GLU A 37 -5.70 1.54 -49.32
CA GLU A 37 -5.72 2.50 -48.21
C GLU A 37 -7.06 3.25 -48.11
N LYS A 38 -7.68 3.57 -49.26
CA LYS A 38 -8.99 4.23 -49.30
C LYS A 38 -10.10 3.38 -48.67
N ASP A 39 -10.08 2.07 -48.91
CA ASP A 39 -11.04 1.14 -48.32
C ASP A 39 -10.78 0.97 -46.81
N LYS A 40 -9.51 0.93 -46.39
CA LYS A 40 -9.14 0.91 -44.97
C LYS A 40 -9.63 2.16 -44.23
N ILE A 41 -9.35 3.36 -44.72
CA ILE A 41 -9.77 4.63 -44.10
C ILE A 41 -11.30 4.70 -44.00
N ARG A 42 -12.01 4.25 -45.04
CA ARG A 42 -13.47 4.18 -45.03
C ARG A 42 -13.97 3.29 -43.90
N ILE A 43 -13.42 2.08 -43.76
CA ILE A 43 -13.81 1.15 -42.71
C ILE A 43 -13.46 1.71 -41.32
N GLU A 44 -12.29 2.35 -41.15
CA GLU A 44 -11.89 3.00 -39.90
C GLU A 44 -12.85 4.11 -39.48
N SER A 45 -13.40 4.87 -40.43
CA SER A 45 -14.38 5.92 -40.13
C SER A 45 -15.72 5.36 -39.63
N GLU A 46 -16.12 4.17 -40.12
CA GLU A 46 -17.37 3.50 -39.76
C GLU A 46 -17.25 2.72 -38.43
N LEU A 47 -16.03 2.33 -38.01
CA LEU A 47 -15.73 1.61 -36.74
C LEU A 47 -16.05 2.39 -35.43
N LYS A 48 -16.68 3.57 -35.52
CA LYS A 48 -17.11 4.38 -34.36
C LYS A 48 -18.55 4.08 -33.92
N ASN A 49 -19.37 3.46 -34.77
CA ASN A 49 -20.80 3.26 -34.52
C ASN A 49 -21.19 1.78 -34.50
N VAL A 50 -21.87 1.35 -33.43
CA VAL A 50 -22.36 -0.04 -33.28
C VAL A 50 -23.41 -0.41 -34.33
N THR A 51 -24.21 0.56 -34.78
CA THR A 51 -25.25 0.34 -35.81
C THR A 51 -24.67 -0.02 -37.18
N ASP A 52 -23.41 0.35 -37.45
CA ASP A 52 -22.77 0.15 -38.74
C ASP A 52 -22.05 -1.21 -38.86
N ILE A 53 -22.02 -2.03 -37.80
CA ILE A 53 -21.37 -3.36 -37.78
C ILE A 53 -21.71 -4.22 -39.02
N PRO A 54 -22.99 -4.41 -39.41
CA PRO A 54 -23.32 -5.25 -40.56
C PRO A 54 -22.76 -4.71 -41.90
N ARG A 55 -22.59 -3.40 -42.00
CA ARG A 55 -22.00 -2.74 -43.17
C ARG A 55 -20.49 -2.87 -43.16
N ILE A 56 -19.86 -2.67 -42.00
CA ILE A 56 -18.43 -2.84 -41.76
C ILE A 56 -18.00 -4.27 -42.10
N GLU A 57 -18.74 -5.29 -41.65
CA GLU A 57 -18.44 -6.69 -41.95
C GLU A 57 -18.48 -7.00 -43.47
N LYS A 58 -19.44 -6.42 -44.19
CA LYS A 58 -19.50 -6.55 -45.66
C LYS A 58 -18.32 -5.85 -46.34
N GLN A 59 -17.93 -4.67 -45.88
CA GLN A 59 -16.76 -3.95 -46.40
C GLN A 59 -15.47 -4.70 -46.08
N MET A 60 -15.33 -5.24 -44.87
CA MET A 60 -14.20 -6.06 -44.44
C MET A 60 -14.07 -7.32 -45.29
N LYS A 61 -15.18 -8.02 -45.55
CA LYS A 61 -15.22 -9.19 -46.42
C LYS A 61 -14.82 -8.83 -47.86
N SER A 62 -15.31 -7.71 -48.38
CA SER A 62 -14.92 -7.21 -49.70
C SER A 62 -13.43 -6.85 -49.75
N LEU A 63 -12.89 -6.22 -48.70
CA LEU A 63 -11.47 -5.86 -48.61
C LEU A 63 -10.58 -7.10 -48.55
N LYS A 64 -10.94 -8.09 -47.72
CA LYS A 64 -10.27 -9.40 -47.67
C LYS A 64 -10.25 -10.08 -49.05
N GLN A 65 -11.37 -10.05 -49.79
CA GLN A 65 -11.45 -10.60 -51.15
C GLN A 65 -10.63 -9.82 -52.18
N LYS A 66 -10.54 -8.49 -52.05
CA LYS A 66 -9.69 -7.65 -52.92
C LYS A 66 -8.20 -7.94 -52.67
N ILE A 67 -7.80 -8.01 -51.40
CA ILE A 67 -6.42 -8.36 -51.00
C ILE A 67 -6.06 -9.76 -51.48
N SER A 68 -6.98 -10.72 -51.36
CA SER A 68 -6.75 -12.10 -51.81
C SER A 68 -6.90 -12.30 -53.33
N GLY A 69 -7.20 -11.25 -54.11
CA GLY A 69 -7.41 -11.32 -55.55
C GLY A 69 -8.71 -12.01 -56.02
N ASN A 70 -9.58 -12.44 -55.10
CA ASN A 70 -10.80 -13.22 -55.39
C ASN A 70 -12.06 -12.36 -55.59
N TYR A 71 -11.90 -11.04 -55.77
CA TYR A 71 -13.00 -10.09 -55.85
C TYR A 71 -13.63 -10.02 -57.25
N LYS A 72 -14.95 -10.24 -57.37
CA LYS A 72 -15.71 -10.13 -58.64
C LYS A 72 -16.68 -8.93 -58.59
N PRO A 73 -16.48 -7.88 -59.42
CA PRO A 73 -17.38 -6.71 -59.42
C PRO A 73 -18.76 -7.05 -60.02
N LYS A 74 -19.84 -6.62 -59.35
CA LYS A 74 -21.22 -6.76 -59.85
C LYS A 74 -21.49 -5.77 -61.01
N LYS A 75 -21.89 -6.28 -62.18
CA LYS A 75 -22.29 -5.47 -63.35
C LYS A 75 -23.65 -4.79 -63.11
N ILE A 76 -23.71 -3.46 -63.26
CA ILE A 76 -24.94 -2.65 -63.16
C ILE A 76 -25.44 -2.34 -64.58
N LYS A 77 -26.75 -2.50 -64.85
CA LYS A 77 -27.38 -2.20 -66.16
C LYS A 77 -27.73 -0.70 -66.31
N PRO A 78 -27.47 -0.04 -67.45
CA PRO A 78 -27.79 1.38 -67.67
C PRO A 78 -29.26 1.65 -68.04
N LYS A 79 -29.78 2.84 -67.69
CA LYS A 79 -31.15 3.34 -67.99
C LYS A 79 -31.14 4.27 -69.23
N ASN A 80 -32.16 4.14 -70.09
CA ASN A 80 -32.32 4.81 -71.40
C ASN A 80 -32.74 6.29 -71.33
N ILE A 81 -32.31 7.10 -72.32
CA ILE A 81 -32.65 8.52 -72.56
C ILE A 81 -33.28 8.68 -73.97
N VAL A 82 -34.34 9.50 -74.12
CA VAL A 82 -35.22 9.65 -75.31
C VAL A 82 -34.92 10.94 -76.12
N LYS A 83 -35.00 10.91 -77.47
CA LYS A 83 -34.79 12.04 -78.43
C LYS A 83 -36.11 12.51 -79.11
N LYS A 84 -36.20 13.80 -79.53
CA LYS A 84 -37.35 14.47 -80.23
C LYS A 84 -37.00 14.93 -81.67
N THR A 85 -38.00 15.03 -82.57
CA THR A 85 -37.92 15.37 -84.04
C THR A 85 -38.86 16.54 -84.46
N LEU A 86 -38.61 17.21 -85.62
CA LEU A 86 -39.34 18.39 -86.20
C LEU A 86 -39.66 18.26 -87.73
N ILE A 87 -40.69 18.96 -88.25
CA ILE A 87 -41.43 18.75 -89.55
C ILE A 87 -41.41 20.01 -90.52
N LYS A 88 -41.58 19.83 -91.86
CA LYS A 88 -41.53 20.78 -93.04
C LYS A 88 -42.90 21.20 -93.68
N LYS A 89 -42.99 22.26 -94.55
CA LYS A 89 -44.08 22.56 -95.58
C LYS A 89 -43.67 23.43 -96.85
N LYS A 90 -44.45 23.39 -97.98
CA LYS A 90 -44.28 23.94 -99.40
C LYS A 90 -45.43 24.97 -99.91
N PRO A 91 -45.84 25.21 -101.24
CA PRO A 91 -45.56 26.39 -102.18
C PRO A 91 -46.71 27.05 -103.13
N VAL A 92 -46.41 28.16 -103.90
CA VAL A 92 -46.69 28.75 -105.31
C VAL A 92 -48.05 28.79 -106.14
N ILE A 93 -48.37 29.87 -106.96
CA ILE A 93 -49.33 29.99 -108.16
C ILE A 93 -48.97 31.09 -109.28
N LYS A 94 -49.40 30.99 -110.59
CA LYS A 94 -49.20 31.86 -111.85
C LYS A 94 -50.50 32.18 -112.72
N LYS A 95 -50.55 33.19 -113.67
CA LYS A 95 -51.53 33.38 -114.85
C LYS A 95 -51.07 34.28 -116.10
N LYS A 96 -51.80 34.26 -117.28
CA LYS A 96 -51.54 34.74 -118.72
C LYS A 96 -52.54 35.85 -119.33
N PRO A 97 -52.34 36.46 -120.57
CA PRO A 97 -53.25 37.47 -121.26
C PRO A 97 -53.60 37.30 -122.82
N ILE A 98 -54.46 38.18 -123.47
CA ILE A 98 -54.87 38.22 -124.95
C ILE A 98 -55.21 39.67 -125.52
N LYS A 99 -55.10 39.92 -126.88
CA LYS A 99 -55.21 41.18 -127.73
C LYS A 99 -56.40 41.25 -128.77
N ARG A 100 -56.63 42.37 -129.52
CA ARG A 100 -57.10 42.49 -130.97
C ARG A 100 -57.13 43.95 -131.61
N LYS A 101 -57.24 44.07 -132.97
CA LYS A 101 -57.08 45.22 -133.96
C LYS A 101 -58.30 45.42 -134.92
N ILE A 102 -58.52 46.59 -135.59
CA ILE A 102 -59.38 46.84 -136.83
C ILE A 102 -58.89 48.08 -137.70
N ILE A 103 -59.30 48.20 -139.00
CA ILE A 103 -58.75 48.98 -140.17
C ILE A 103 -59.84 49.62 -141.13
N LYS A 104 -59.47 50.66 -141.97
CA LYS A 104 -59.95 51.19 -143.32
C LYS A 104 -61.22 52.12 -143.38
N ARG A 105 -61.50 53.05 -144.34
CA ARG A 105 -60.99 53.58 -145.66
C ARG A 105 -61.76 54.92 -146.00
N ARG A 106 -61.33 55.75 -146.99
CA ARG A 106 -61.98 57.00 -147.51
C ARG A 106 -62.27 56.93 -149.03
N ILE A 107 -63.24 57.72 -149.54
CA ILE A 107 -63.61 57.93 -150.98
C ILE A 107 -63.88 59.44 -151.21
N ASN A 108 -63.54 59.98 -152.40
CA ASN A 108 -63.68 61.39 -152.84
C ASN A 108 -64.84 61.59 -153.85
N LEU A 109 -65.42 62.80 -153.92
CA LEU A 109 -66.43 63.27 -154.90
C LEU A 109 -66.18 64.75 -155.30
N ASP A 110 -66.63 65.11 -156.51
CA ASP A 110 -66.34 66.32 -157.30
C ASP A 110 -66.90 67.66 -156.79
N GLN A 111 -66.27 68.74 -157.27
CA GLN A 111 -66.09 70.04 -156.60
C GLN A 111 -67.25 71.04 -156.76
N ASP A 112 -68.18 70.85 -157.70
CA ASP A 112 -69.17 71.88 -158.06
C ASP A 112 -70.57 71.66 -157.44
N VAL A 113 -70.75 70.57 -156.68
CA VAL A 113 -71.95 70.33 -155.82
C VAL A 113 -71.62 70.63 -154.34
N ALA A 114 -70.35 70.89 -154.02
CA ALA A 114 -69.84 71.00 -152.66
C ALA A 114 -70.31 72.26 -151.92
N GLU A 115 -70.61 73.36 -152.63
CA GLU A 115 -70.95 74.64 -151.97
C GLU A 115 -72.45 74.79 -151.66
N LEU A 116 -73.34 74.18 -152.44
CA LEU A 116 -74.78 74.23 -152.15
C LEU A 116 -75.19 73.24 -151.05
N VAL A 117 -74.49 72.09 -150.94
CA VAL A 117 -74.71 71.08 -149.88
C VAL A 117 -74.07 71.49 -148.55
N LYS A 118 -73.01 72.32 -148.56
CA LYS A 118 -72.33 72.78 -147.33
C LYS A 118 -73.24 73.55 -146.38
N SER A 119 -74.07 74.48 -146.87
CA SER A 119 -74.91 75.31 -146.00
C SER A 119 -76.07 74.53 -145.36
N GLN A 120 -76.69 73.60 -146.10
CA GLN A 120 -77.72 72.72 -145.53
C GLN A 120 -77.12 71.66 -144.60
N MET A 121 -75.94 71.09 -144.92
CA MET A 121 -75.26 70.16 -144.01
C MET A 121 -74.74 70.83 -142.74
N GLU A 122 -74.33 72.10 -142.77
CA GLU A 122 -73.85 72.80 -141.57
C GLU A 122 -74.97 73.01 -140.53
N SER A 123 -76.19 73.34 -140.97
CA SER A 123 -77.34 73.46 -140.07
C SER A 123 -77.75 72.08 -139.49
N ALA A 124 -77.83 71.04 -140.33
CA ALA A 124 -78.10 69.68 -139.87
C ALA A 124 -76.99 69.11 -138.96
N ALA A 125 -75.72 69.45 -139.24
CA ALA A 125 -74.58 69.06 -138.41
C ALA A 125 -74.60 69.77 -137.05
N LEU A 126 -75.07 71.01 -136.96
CA LEU A 126 -75.25 71.74 -135.71
C LEU A 126 -76.31 71.10 -134.82
N ASP A 127 -77.45 70.68 -135.39
CA ASP A 127 -78.52 70.00 -134.64
C ASP A 127 -78.13 68.58 -134.21
N ILE A 128 -77.43 67.83 -135.08
CA ILE A 128 -76.85 66.53 -134.74
C ILE A 128 -75.81 66.70 -133.61
N LYS A 129 -74.97 67.74 -133.67
CA LYS A 129 -73.96 68.03 -132.64
C LYS A 129 -74.58 68.39 -131.30
N LYS A 130 -75.66 69.18 -131.29
CA LYS A 130 -76.42 69.50 -130.07
C LYS A 130 -77.06 68.24 -129.47
N SER A 131 -77.78 67.45 -130.26
CA SER A 131 -78.44 66.22 -129.77
C SER A 131 -77.44 65.15 -129.28
N LEU A 132 -76.29 65.00 -129.96
CA LEU A 132 -75.21 64.12 -129.51
C LEU A 132 -74.58 64.63 -128.21
N SER A 133 -74.35 65.95 -128.09
CA SER A 133 -73.77 66.54 -126.88
C SER A 133 -74.68 66.36 -125.66
N GLU A 134 -75.99 66.54 -125.82
CA GLU A 134 -76.96 66.27 -124.74
C GLU A 134 -77.00 64.79 -124.37
N ARG A 135 -77.00 63.89 -125.36
CA ARG A 135 -77.01 62.44 -125.13
C ARG A 135 -75.72 61.97 -124.46
N VAL A 136 -74.57 62.56 -124.79
CA VAL A 136 -73.28 62.35 -124.11
C VAL A 136 -73.35 62.89 -122.68
N ARG A 137 -73.85 64.11 -122.46
CA ARG A 137 -73.98 64.73 -121.13
C ARG A 137 -74.89 63.91 -120.20
N LEU A 138 -76.01 63.39 -120.71
CA LEU A 138 -76.90 62.48 -119.95
C LEU A 138 -76.23 61.14 -119.61
N LYS A 139 -75.44 60.58 -120.54
CA LYS A 139 -74.65 59.36 -120.26
C LYS A 139 -73.55 59.62 -119.23
N GLU A 140 -72.88 60.76 -119.30
CA GLU A 140 -71.88 61.18 -118.31
C GLU A 140 -72.50 61.36 -116.93
N LEU A 141 -73.67 61.99 -116.82
CA LEU A 141 -74.39 62.11 -115.56
C LEU A 141 -74.77 60.75 -114.98
N LYS A 142 -75.33 59.84 -115.80
CA LYS A 142 -75.63 58.46 -115.37
C LYS A 142 -74.38 57.68 -114.96
N LEU A 143 -73.24 57.91 -115.62
CA LEU A 143 -71.96 57.32 -115.25
C LEU A 143 -71.45 57.88 -113.91
N LYS A 144 -71.52 59.20 -113.71
CA LYS A 144 -71.15 59.86 -112.46
C LYS A 144 -72.00 59.36 -111.29
N GLU A 145 -73.30 59.17 -111.48
CA GLU A 145 -74.19 58.60 -110.45
C GLU A 145 -73.82 57.15 -110.13
N LYS A 146 -73.57 56.30 -111.14
CA LYS A 146 -73.12 54.92 -110.91
C LYS A 146 -71.77 54.85 -110.22
N ILE A 147 -70.86 55.77 -110.53
CA ILE A 147 -69.56 55.89 -109.84
C ILE A 147 -69.79 56.26 -108.38
N LYS A 148 -70.59 57.29 -108.09
CA LYS A 148 -70.95 57.69 -106.71
C LYS A 148 -71.58 56.55 -105.92
N GLN A 149 -72.51 55.80 -106.51
CA GLN A 149 -73.12 54.64 -105.84
C GLN A 149 -72.09 53.56 -105.51
N LYS A 150 -71.17 53.25 -106.43
CA LYS A 150 -70.10 52.27 -106.19
C LYS A 150 -69.10 52.77 -105.14
N GLU A 151 -68.76 54.05 -105.15
CA GLU A 151 -67.91 54.68 -104.13
C GLU A 151 -68.56 54.58 -102.75
N GLN A 152 -69.87 54.85 -102.65
CA GLN A 152 -70.61 54.74 -101.39
C GLN A 152 -70.59 53.30 -100.84
N ILE A 153 -70.85 52.30 -101.69
CA ILE A 153 -70.78 50.88 -101.31
C ILE A 153 -69.38 50.50 -100.83
N LEU A 154 -68.33 50.95 -101.55
CA LEU A 154 -66.94 50.72 -101.15
C LEU A 154 -66.61 51.37 -99.80
N LEU A 155 -67.07 52.58 -99.56
CA LEU A 155 -66.88 53.28 -98.29
C LEU A 155 -67.57 52.55 -97.14
N ASP A 156 -68.79 52.06 -97.35
CA ASP A 156 -69.53 51.28 -96.33
C ASP A 156 -68.86 49.93 -96.05
N ASP A 157 -68.34 49.25 -97.06
CA ASP A 157 -67.58 48.00 -96.90
C ASP A 157 -66.24 48.24 -96.17
N ILE A 158 -65.56 49.35 -96.45
CA ILE A 158 -64.35 49.76 -95.73
C ILE A 158 -64.68 50.04 -94.26
N ARG A 159 -65.78 50.76 -93.98
CA ARG A 159 -66.24 51.03 -92.61
C ARG A 159 -66.56 49.75 -91.85
N LYS A 160 -67.34 48.83 -92.45
CA LYS A 160 -67.66 47.53 -91.84
C LYS A 160 -66.41 46.69 -91.56
N LYS A 161 -65.44 46.65 -92.48
CA LYS A 161 -64.17 45.95 -92.25
C LYS A 161 -63.33 46.61 -91.15
N ALA A 162 -63.30 47.93 -91.09
CA ALA A 162 -62.60 48.67 -90.04
C ALA A 162 -63.18 48.38 -88.65
N GLU A 163 -64.51 48.34 -88.52
CA GLU A 163 -65.19 47.96 -87.27
C GLU A 163 -64.92 46.51 -86.89
N GLN A 164 -64.97 45.57 -87.84
CA GLN A 164 -64.61 44.18 -87.59
C GLN A 164 -63.16 44.02 -87.11
N LEU A 165 -62.22 44.80 -87.66
CA LEU A 165 -60.83 44.81 -87.22
C LEU A 165 -60.70 45.37 -85.81
N LYS A 166 -61.34 46.51 -85.51
CA LYS A 166 -61.37 47.08 -84.14
C LYS A 166 -61.91 46.10 -83.11
N ASN A 167 -63.01 45.40 -83.43
CA ASN A 167 -63.60 44.41 -82.52
C ASN A 167 -62.66 43.20 -82.30
N LYS A 168 -61.97 42.74 -83.34
CA LYS A 168 -60.96 41.66 -83.22
C LYS A 168 -59.75 42.09 -82.40
N GLU A 169 -59.33 43.35 -82.56
CA GLU A 169 -58.22 43.93 -81.81
C GLU A 169 -58.59 44.04 -80.32
N GLN A 170 -59.77 44.59 -79.99
CA GLN A 170 -60.27 44.65 -78.62
C GLN A 170 -60.40 43.26 -77.97
N LEU A 171 -60.93 42.26 -78.69
CA LEU A 171 -60.98 40.87 -78.22
C LEU A 171 -59.59 40.29 -77.95
N SER A 172 -58.60 40.66 -78.77
CA SER A 172 -57.21 40.20 -78.59
C SER A 172 -56.56 40.86 -77.38
N ILE A 173 -56.80 42.15 -77.16
CA ILE A 173 -56.35 42.90 -75.99
C ILE A 173 -56.95 42.30 -74.71
N GLN A 174 -58.26 42.10 -74.64
CA GLN A 174 -58.92 41.48 -73.48
C GLN A 174 -58.38 40.07 -73.18
N ARG A 175 -58.10 39.27 -74.22
CA ARG A 175 -57.48 37.95 -74.05
C ARG A 175 -56.06 38.06 -73.47
N LEU A 176 -55.27 39.04 -73.89
CA LEU A 176 -53.93 39.26 -73.36
C LEU A 176 -53.98 39.74 -71.90
N GLU A 177 -54.85 40.70 -71.58
CA GLU A 177 -55.03 41.21 -70.21
C GLU A 177 -55.47 40.09 -69.24
N SER A 178 -56.39 39.22 -69.67
CA SER A 178 -56.82 38.07 -68.86
C SER A 178 -55.69 37.07 -68.62
N LYS A 179 -54.80 36.86 -69.60
CA LYS A 179 -53.62 35.98 -69.45
C LYS A 179 -52.59 36.62 -68.54
N GLU A 180 -52.34 37.91 -68.69
CA GLU A 180 -51.41 38.65 -67.84
C GLU A 180 -51.88 38.66 -66.38
N SER A 181 -53.17 38.86 -66.14
CA SER A 181 -53.76 38.82 -64.80
C SER A 181 -53.60 37.45 -64.15
N LYS A 182 -53.87 36.36 -64.89
CA LYS A 182 -53.65 34.98 -64.41
C LYS A 182 -52.18 34.70 -64.11
N LEU A 183 -51.26 35.19 -64.95
CA LEU A 183 -49.82 35.04 -64.74
C LEU A 183 -49.36 35.78 -63.48
N LYS A 184 -49.83 37.02 -63.27
CA LYS A 184 -49.56 37.80 -62.04
C LYS A 184 -50.06 37.07 -60.80
N GLU A 185 -51.25 36.47 -60.86
CA GLU A 185 -51.81 35.70 -59.74
C GLU A 185 -50.99 34.43 -59.43
N ILE A 186 -50.58 33.68 -60.45
CA ILE A 186 -49.72 32.49 -60.30
C ILE A 186 -48.38 32.88 -59.68
N TYR A 187 -47.76 33.95 -60.18
CA TYR A 187 -46.47 34.43 -59.69
C TYR A 187 -46.56 34.88 -58.23
N SER A 188 -47.62 35.62 -57.87
CA SER A 188 -47.90 36.03 -56.49
C SER A 188 -48.07 34.83 -55.56
N LYS A 189 -48.81 33.79 -55.99
CA LYS A 189 -48.98 32.55 -55.20
C LYS A 189 -47.65 31.81 -55.00
N GLN A 190 -46.83 31.72 -56.04
CA GLN A 190 -45.50 31.09 -55.95
C GLN A 190 -44.57 31.86 -55.02
N GLN A 191 -44.55 33.18 -55.12
CA GLN A 191 -43.73 34.04 -54.26
C GLN A 191 -44.13 33.89 -52.78
N LYS A 192 -45.43 33.97 -52.46
CA LYS A 192 -45.95 33.75 -51.11
C LYS A 192 -45.59 32.34 -50.59
N GLY A 193 -45.67 31.32 -51.43
CA GLY A 193 -45.29 29.95 -51.08
C GLY A 193 -43.81 29.82 -50.72
N LEU A 194 -42.92 30.47 -51.48
CA LEU A 194 -41.48 30.50 -51.21
C LEU A 194 -41.16 31.28 -49.93
N GLU A 195 -41.78 32.44 -49.73
CA GLU A 195 -41.63 33.24 -48.52
C GLU A 195 -42.01 32.44 -47.27
N LEU A 196 -43.16 31.75 -47.28
CA LEU A 196 -43.59 30.87 -46.18
C LEU A 196 -42.61 29.72 -45.92
N GLN A 197 -42.05 29.10 -46.97
CA GLN A 197 -41.06 28.03 -46.82
C GLN A 197 -39.76 28.54 -46.20
N ILE A 198 -39.28 29.72 -46.62
CA ILE A 198 -38.07 30.35 -46.05
C ILE A 198 -38.30 30.68 -44.59
N LEU A 199 -39.45 31.29 -44.26
CA LEU A 199 -39.81 31.67 -42.90
C LEU A 199 -39.88 30.44 -41.98
N LYS A 200 -40.51 29.36 -42.44
CA LYS A 200 -40.59 28.09 -41.71
C LYS A 200 -39.20 27.47 -41.48
N LYS A 201 -38.36 27.40 -42.52
CA LYS A 201 -36.98 26.89 -42.40
C LYS A 201 -36.12 27.71 -41.45
N TYR A 202 -36.25 29.04 -41.50
CA TYR A 202 -35.55 29.93 -40.58
C TYR A 202 -36.01 29.72 -39.14
N GLN A 203 -37.31 29.64 -38.91
CA GLN A 203 -37.88 29.41 -37.59
C GLN A 203 -37.48 28.05 -37.02
N ASP A 204 -37.49 26.99 -37.83
CA ASP A 204 -37.01 25.66 -37.45
C ASP A 204 -35.51 25.66 -37.09
N LYS A 205 -34.69 26.38 -37.86
CA LYS A 205 -33.26 26.53 -37.59
C LYS A 205 -33.01 27.28 -36.28
N VAL A 206 -33.69 28.41 -36.06
CA VAL A 206 -33.59 29.17 -34.82
C VAL A 206 -34.04 28.32 -33.63
N ASN A 207 -35.16 27.61 -33.75
CA ASN A 207 -35.67 26.75 -32.69
C ASN A 207 -34.73 25.59 -32.34
N THR A 208 -34.12 24.96 -33.35
CA THR A 208 -33.17 23.86 -33.14
C THR A 208 -31.87 24.35 -32.52
N GLU A 209 -31.31 25.46 -33.01
CA GLU A 209 -30.10 26.07 -32.42
C GLU A 209 -30.34 26.54 -30.99
N LEU A 210 -31.47 27.20 -30.72
CA LEU A 210 -31.82 27.65 -29.37
C LEU A 210 -32.03 26.46 -28.43
N LYS A 211 -32.78 25.43 -28.84
CA LYS A 211 -32.96 24.20 -28.05
C LYS A 211 -31.62 23.53 -27.73
N ASN A 212 -30.72 23.45 -28.71
CA ASN A 212 -29.40 22.86 -28.52
C ASN A 212 -28.53 23.70 -27.58
N LYS A 213 -28.52 25.04 -27.72
CA LYS A 213 -27.80 25.94 -26.81
C LYS A 213 -28.31 25.83 -25.37
N VAL A 214 -29.62 25.89 -25.19
CA VAL A 214 -30.26 25.75 -23.87
C VAL A 214 -29.94 24.38 -23.26
N LYS A 215 -30.05 23.29 -24.04
CA LYS A 215 -29.72 21.94 -23.57
C LYS A 215 -28.25 21.82 -23.17
N ASN A 216 -27.34 22.36 -23.97
CA ASN A 216 -25.90 22.28 -23.69
C ASN A 216 -25.51 23.11 -22.47
N GLU A 217 -26.00 24.35 -22.36
CA GLU A 217 -25.77 25.19 -21.17
C GLU A 217 -26.35 24.56 -19.91
N PHE A 218 -27.57 24.05 -19.99
CA PHE A 218 -28.22 23.39 -18.87
C PHE A 218 -27.42 22.16 -18.42
N ASN A 219 -27.02 21.29 -19.35
CA ASN A 219 -26.23 20.11 -19.05
C ASN A 219 -24.85 20.47 -18.48
N LYS A 220 -24.21 21.52 -19.00
CA LYS A 220 -22.93 22.02 -18.50
C LYS A 220 -23.07 22.49 -17.05
N LYS A 221 -24.02 23.39 -16.77
CA LYS A 221 -24.29 23.90 -15.41
C LYS A 221 -24.71 22.79 -14.44
N LEU A 222 -25.50 21.82 -14.91
CA LEU A 222 -25.91 20.67 -14.10
C LEU A 222 -24.72 19.77 -13.75
N SER A 223 -23.86 19.48 -14.73
CA SER A 223 -22.63 18.69 -14.54
C SER A 223 -21.67 19.38 -13.58
N GLU A 224 -21.44 20.69 -13.75
CA GLU A 224 -20.60 21.50 -12.86
C GLU A 224 -21.11 21.48 -11.41
N ARG A 225 -22.42 21.70 -11.20
CA ARG A 225 -23.03 21.65 -9.87
C ARG A 225 -22.96 20.25 -9.25
N TYR A 226 -23.21 19.22 -10.04
CA TYR A 226 -23.15 17.83 -9.58
C TYR A 226 -21.72 17.44 -9.18
N ASN A 227 -20.74 17.74 -10.02
CA ASN A 227 -19.33 17.42 -9.75
C ASN A 227 -18.79 18.21 -8.56
N SER A 228 -19.07 19.51 -8.48
CA SER A 228 -18.69 20.33 -7.32
C SER A 228 -19.29 19.80 -6.02
N LYS A 229 -20.56 19.40 -6.03
CA LYS A 229 -21.20 18.81 -4.83
C LYS A 229 -20.63 17.43 -4.49
N LYS A 230 -20.35 16.60 -5.49
CA LYS A 230 -19.71 15.29 -5.33
C LYS A 230 -18.32 15.42 -4.70
N GLU A 231 -17.48 16.31 -5.23
CA GLU A 231 -16.14 16.58 -4.69
C GLU A 231 -16.20 17.10 -3.25
N SER A 232 -17.12 18.02 -2.95
CA SER A 232 -17.34 18.51 -1.59
C SER A 232 -17.73 17.39 -0.61
N LEU A 233 -18.61 16.48 -1.03
CA LEU A 233 -19.02 15.33 -0.22
C LEU A 233 -17.89 14.31 -0.03
N LEU A 234 -17.08 14.07 -1.06
CA LEU A 234 -15.90 13.21 -0.97
C LEU A 234 -14.88 13.78 0.03
N LEU A 235 -14.58 15.08 -0.03
CA LEU A 235 -13.70 15.75 0.93
C LEU A 235 -14.23 15.65 2.37
N GLN A 236 -15.55 15.78 2.57
CA GLN A 236 -16.15 15.61 3.89
C GLN A 236 -16.06 14.17 4.41
N LEU A 237 -16.23 13.18 3.52
CA LEU A 237 -16.08 11.76 3.87
C LEU A 237 -14.63 11.43 4.22
N ASP A 238 -13.67 11.89 3.43
CA ASP A 238 -12.24 11.70 3.68
C ASP A 238 -11.81 12.32 5.00
N LYS A 239 -12.29 13.53 5.31
CA LYS A 239 -12.02 14.17 6.60
C LYS A 239 -12.57 13.34 7.76
N LYS A 240 -13.83 12.91 7.68
CA LYS A 240 -14.45 12.05 8.72
C LYS A 240 -13.74 10.70 8.87
N LEU A 241 -13.23 10.13 7.77
CA LEU A 241 -12.46 8.89 7.81
C LEU A 241 -11.12 9.09 8.51
N LYS A 242 -10.38 10.15 8.17
CA LYS A 242 -9.12 10.50 8.84
C LYS A 242 -9.31 10.75 10.33
N ASP A 243 -10.33 11.52 10.71
CA ASP A 243 -10.63 11.80 12.11
C ASP A 243 -10.93 10.49 12.89
N LYS A 244 -11.69 9.56 12.28
CA LYS A 244 -11.95 8.24 12.87
C LYS A 244 -10.70 7.38 12.95
N GLU A 245 -9.89 7.33 11.90
CA GLU A 245 -8.64 6.59 11.88
C GLU A 245 -7.70 7.08 12.98
N GLU A 246 -7.60 8.39 13.15
CA GLU A 246 -6.77 8.99 14.20
C GLU A 246 -7.31 8.68 15.60
N SER A 247 -8.63 8.71 15.79
CA SER A 247 -9.26 8.30 17.05
C SER A 247 -8.96 6.83 17.40
N LEU A 248 -9.05 5.93 16.42
CA LEU A 248 -8.72 4.51 16.59
C LEU A 248 -7.24 4.30 16.87
N ARG A 249 -6.35 5.01 16.17
CA ARG A 249 -4.91 4.97 16.44
C ARG A 249 -4.60 5.40 17.87
N ARG A 250 -5.27 6.43 18.39
CA ARG A 250 -5.11 6.88 19.79
C ARG A 250 -5.56 5.80 20.78
N ILE A 251 -6.74 5.20 20.57
CA ILE A 251 -7.27 4.12 21.42
C ILE A 251 -6.35 2.90 21.41
N ILE A 252 -5.94 2.42 20.23
CA ILE A 252 -5.02 1.28 20.10
C ILE A 252 -3.69 1.60 20.79
N SER A 253 -3.17 2.82 20.63
CA SER A 253 -1.92 3.23 21.27
C SER A 253 -2.02 3.33 22.79
N SER A 254 -3.18 3.70 23.34
CA SER A 254 -3.40 3.66 24.80
C SER A 254 -3.54 2.23 25.30
N ASP A 255 -4.26 1.37 24.58
CA ASP A 255 -4.47 -0.02 24.97
C ASP A 255 -3.17 -0.82 24.93
N ILE A 256 -2.33 -0.62 23.90
CA ILE A 256 -1.00 -1.24 23.82
C ILE A 256 -0.12 -0.78 24.99
N ARG A 257 -0.15 0.52 25.32
CA ARG A 257 0.63 1.03 26.46
C ARG A 257 0.18 0.42 27.78
N ARG A 258 -1.13 0.36 27.99
CA ARG A 258 -1.73 -0.25 29.18
C ARG A 258 -1.41 -1.74 29.28
N TYR A 259 -1.53 -2.48 28.17
CA TYR A 259 -1.19 -3.90 28.14
C TYR A 259 0.29 -4.12 28.46
N LYS A 260 1.20 -3.34 27.86
CA LYS A 260 2.63 -3.41 28.16
C LYS A 260 2.95 -3.13 29.63
N SER A 261 2.29 -2.14 30.25
CA SER A 261 2.50 -1.86 31.67
C SER A 261 1.97 -2.99 32.56
N GLU A 262 0.77 -3.51 32.28
CA GLU A 262 0.18 -4.62 33.05
C GLU A 262 1.01 -5.91 32.92
N GLU A 263 1.52 -6.20 31.72
CA GLU A 263 2.36 -7.37 31.48
C GLU A 263 3.74 -7.23 32.13
N LYS A 264 4.33 -6.03 32.11
CA LYS A 264 5.56 -5.73 32.84
C LYS A 264 5.39 -5.93 34.35
N GLU A 265 4.29 -5.44 34.93
CA GLU A 265 4.01 -5.60 36.36
C GLU A 265 3.80 -7.08 36.74
N LYS A 266 3.08 -7.85 35.92
CA LYS A 266 2.94 -9.31 36.09
C LYS A 266 4.27 -10.05 36.01
N LEU A 267 5.18 -9.60 35.14
CA LEU A 267 6.52 -10.16 35.03
C LEU A 267 7.37 -9.79 36.26
N GLU A 268 7.37 -8.52 36.68
CA GLU A 268 8.10 -8.07 37.87
C GLU A 268 7.63 -8.79 39.14
N THR A 269 6.33 -8.98 39.32
CA THR A 269 5.81 -9.76 40.46
C THR A 269 6.22 -11.23 40.40
N ARG A 270 6.12 -11.87 39.22
CA ARG A 270 6.46 -13.29 39.07
C ARG A 270 7.97 -13.56 39.22
N TYR A 271 8.80 -12.75 38.57
CA TYR A 271 10.26 -12.89 38.64
C TYR A 271 10.82 -12.38 39.97
N GLY A 272 10.27 -11.29 40.53
CA GLY A 272 10.66 -10.80 41.85
C GLY A 272 10.36 -11.82 42.96
N SER A 273 9.20 -12.49 42.90
CA SER A 273 8.89 -13.61 43.81
C SER A 273 9.88 -14.76 43.65
N LEU A 274 10.18 -15.16 42.40
CA LEU A 274 11.13 -16.24 42.12
C LEU A 274 12.55 -15.90 42.58
N GLU A 275 13.00 -14.67 42.34
CA GLU A 275 14.31 -14.16 42.76
C GLU A 275 14.43 -14.16 44.28
N ASN A 276 13.40 -13.67 44.99
CA ASN A 276 13.39 -13.67 46.45
C ASN A 276 13.40 -15.09 47.03
N ASN A 277 12.62 -16.01 46.44
CA ASN A 277 12.62 -17.42 46.84
C ASN A 277 13.98 -18.09 46.60
N LEU A 278 14.64 -17.81 45.48
CA LEU A 278 15.99 -18.31 45.20
C LEU A 278 17.01 -17.72 46.18
N LYS A 279 16.96 -16.42 46.44
CA LYS A 279 17.85 -15.76 47.44
C LYS A 279 17.68 -16.38 48.81
N LEU A 280 16.44 -16.63 49.25
CA LEU A 280 16.15 -17.30 50.52
C LEU A 280 16.71 -18.72 50.54
N LYS A 281 16.44 -19.52 49.50
CA LYS A 281 16.93 -20.90 49.40
C LYS A 281 18.46 -20.97 49.42
N TYR A 282 19.14 -20.11 48.67
CA TYR A 282 20.61 -20.04 48.68
C TYR A 282 21.17 -19.58 50.04
N LYS A 283 20.49 -18.65 50.72
CA LYS A 283 20.87 -18.20 52.06
C LYS A 283 20.75 -19.34 53.07
N GLU A 284 19.66 -20.11 53.00
CA GLU A 284 19.44 -21.29 53.85
C GLU A 284 20.45 -22.41 53.57
N GLU A 285 20.72 -22.72 52.30
CA GLU A 285 21.75 -23.69 51.91
C GLU A 285 23.15 -23.25 52.37
N TYR A 286 23.47 -21.97 52.25
CA TYR A 286 24.74 -21.41 52.72
C TYR A 286 24.88 -21.53 54.23
N ILE A 287 23.85 -21.16 55.00
CA ILE A 287 23.84 -21.29 56.47
C ILE A 287 24.00 -22.76 56.86
N SER A 288 23.26 -23.66 56.20
CA SER A 288 23.31 -25.10 56.48
C SER A 288 24.71 -25.67 56.22
N LYS A 289 25.33 -25.34 55.07
CA LYS A 289 26.71 -25.75 54.76
C LYS A 289 27.73 -25.15 55.72
N LYS A 290 27.58 -23.88 56.08
CA LYS A 290 28.46 -23.21 57.05
C LYS A 290 28.40 -23.91 58.40
N ASN A 291 27.20 -24.21 58.90
CA ASN A 291 26.99 -24.91 60.17
C ASN A 291 27.56 -26.33 60.12
N LEU A 292 27.38 -27.05 59.01
CA LEU A 292 27.96 -28.38 58.81
C LEU A 292 29.48 -28.33 58.89
N ILE A 293 30.12 -27.46 58.10
CA ILE A 293 31.58 -27.27 58.10
C ILE A 293 32.07 -26.89 59.49
N GLN A 294 31.40 -25.95 60.17
CA GLN A 294 31.77 -25.54 61.51
C GLN A 294 31.68 -26.73 62.50
N SER A 295 30.63 -27.55 62.40
CA SER A 295 30.47 -28.75 63.23
C SER A 295 31.57 -29.79 62.97
N GLU A 296 31.95 -30.01 61.70
CA GLU A 296 33.00 -30.95 61.32
C GLU A 296 34.38 -30.46 61.80
N PHE A 297 34.66 -29.17 61.66
CA PHE A 297 35.88 -28.56 62.18
C PHE A 297 35.92 -28.64 63.71
N SER A 298 34.83 -28.32 64.40
CA SER A 298 34.75 -28.45 65.86
C SER A 298 34.98 -29.89 66.31
N LYS A 299 34.39 -30.89 65.64
CA LYS A 299 34.63 -32.32 65.91
C LYS A 299 36.09 -32.69 65.69
N LYS A 300 36.72 -32.22 64.61
CA LYS A 300 38.12 -32.50 64.28
C LYS A 300 39.10 -31.84 65.25
N ILE A 301 38.79 -30.63 65.72
CA ILE A 301 39.57 -29.96 66.77
C ILE A 301 39.43 -30.73 68.07
N LYS A 302 38.20 -31.11 68.46
CA LYS A 302 37.95 -31.87 69.69
C LYS A 302 38.70 -33.21 69.69
N SER A 303 38.61 -34.01 68.63
CA SER A 303 39.35 -35.27 68.54
C SER A 303 40.86 -35.09 68.60
N LYS A 304 41.38 -33.97 68.05
CA LYS A 304 42.80 -33.64 68.15
C LYS A 304 43.20 -33.21 69.56
N ILE A 305 42.34 -32.47 70.27
CA ILE A 305 42.53 -32.13 71.69
C ILE A 305 42.53 -33.41 72.53
N ASP A 306 41.51 -34.26 72.38
CA ASP A 306 41.38 -35.52 73.11
C ASP A 306 42.62 -36.42 72.90
N SER A 307 43.13 -36.52 71.67
CA SER A 307 44.36 -37.28 71.40
C SER A 307 45.61 -36.67 72.03
N LEU A 308 45.72 -35.34 72.07
CA LEU A 308 46.83 -34.65 72.75
C LEU A 308 46.72 -34.79 74.27
N GLU A 309 45.51 -34.75 74.84
CA GLU A 309 45.28 -35.00 76.25
C GLU A 309 45.68 -36.43 76.64
N LEU A 310 45.30 -37.43 75.84
CA LEU A 310 45.74 -38.82 76.03
C LEU A 310 47.27 -38.96 75.98
N ILE A 311 47.93 -38.28 75.03
CA ILE A 311 49.40 -38.26 74.96
C ILE A 311 49.99 -37.62 76.21
N ASN A 312 49.41 -36.52 76.71
CA ASN A 312 49.87 -35.84 77.91
C ASN A 312 49.65 -36.70 79.17
N ILE A 313 48.53 -37.43 79.27
CA ILE A 313 48.27 -38.38 80.35
C ILE A 313 49.35 -39.47 80.35
N ARG A 314 49.62 -40.10 79.20
CA ARG A 314 50.69 -41.11 79.07
C ARG A 314 52.06 -40.57 79.47
N LYS A 315 52.41 -39.35 79.07
CA LYS A 315 53.67 -38.71 79.47
C LYS A 315 53.74 -38.45 80.98
N ARG A 316 52.63 -38.04 81.60
CA ARG A 316 52.54 -37.86 83.06
C ARG A 316 52.69 -39.18 83.79
N GLU A 317 52.07 -40.26 83.30
CA GLU A 317 52.22 -41.60 83.86
C GLU A 317 53.66 -42.10 83.76
N GLN A 318 54.31 -41.92 82.60
CA GLN A 318 55.73 -42.23 82.42
C GLN A 318 56.63 -41.43 83.38
N LEU A 319 56.35 -40.14 83.57
CA LEU A 319 57.07 -39.31 84.54
C LEU A 319 56.88 -39.81 85.97
N LYS A 320 55.64 -40.17 86.37
CA LYS A 320 55.38 -40.76 87.69
C LYS A 320 56.11 -42.08 87.88
N ALA A 321 56.14 -42.94 86.87
CA ALA A 321 56.88 -44.21 86.92
C ALA A 321 58.38 -43.97 87.12
N LEU A 322 58.97 -43.04 86.36
CA LEU A 322 60.37 -42.64 86.52
C LEU A 322 60.63 -42.03 87.91
N GLU A 323 59.72 -41.21 88.42
CA GLU A 323 59.82 -40.62 89.75
C GLU A 323 59.81 -41.68 90.86
N ILE A 324 58.94 -42.68 90.75
CA ILE A 324 58.91 -43.85 91.65
C ILE A 324 60.24 -44.61 91.56
N GLU A 325 60.72 -44.91 90.35
CA GLU A 325 61.98 -45.63 90.14
C GLU A 325 63.17 -44.87 90.73
N LEU A 326 63.22 -43.55 90.53
CA LEU A 326 64.29 -42.69 91.02
C LEU A 326 64.27 -42.58 92.54
N ASN A 327 63.09 -42.45 93.14
CA ASN A 327 62.90 -42.51 94.59
C ASN A 327 63.32 -43.86 95.18
N GLN A 328 63.03 -44.96 94.50
CA GLN A 328 63.41 -46.29 94.92
C GLN A 328 64.94 -46.50 94.82
N ARG A 329 65.57 -46.05 93.73
CA ARG A 329 67.04 -46.00 93.60
C ARG A 329 67.68 -45.14 94.68
N PHE A 330 67.09 -43.99 95.00
CA PHE A 330 67.59 -43.10 96.04
C PHE A 330 67.47 -43.71 97.45
N LYS A 331 66.32 -44.33 97.77
CA LYS A 331 66.14 -45.13 99.00
C LYS A 331 67.17 -46.25 99.08
N ASN A 332 67.36 -47.01 98.00
CA ASN A 332 68.34 -48.09 97.96
C ASN A 332 69.76 -47.57 98.22
N ARG A 333 70.16 -46.46 97.58
CA ARG A 333 71.46 -45.79 97.86
C ARG A 333 71.59 -45.34 99.31
N LEU A 334 70.57 -44.70 99.86
CA LEU A 334 70.56 -44.32 101.27
C LEU A 334 70.71 -45.53 102.19
N THR A 335 70.01 -46.63 101.91
CA THR A 335 70.12 -47.85 102.73
C THR A 335 71.49 -48.51 102.63
N THR A 336 72.13 -48.50 101.45
CA THR A 336 73.50 -49.03 101.29
C THR A 336 74.53 -48.13 101.94
N GLU A 337 74.41 -46.81 101.80
CA GLU A 337 75.27 -45.85 102.51
C GLU A 337 75.12 -45.96 104.03
N LEU A 338 73.88 -46.09 104.54
CA LEU A 338 73.60 -46.28 105.95
C LEU A 338 74.17 -47.61 106.45
N LYS A 339 73.98 -48.72 105.72
CA LYS A 339 74.59 -50.02 106.03
C LYS A 339 76.12 -49.92 106.06
N ASN A 340 76.73 -49.26 105.07
CA ASN A 340 78.18 -49.08 105.02
C ASN A 340 78.68 -48.22 106.17
N LYS A 341 77.94 -47.17 106.55
CA LYS A 341 78.27 -46.30 107.69
C LYS A 341 78.13 -47.05 109.02
N ILE A 342 77.06 -47.81 109.20
CA ILE A 342 76.86 -48.70 110.35
C ILE A 342 77.97 -49.74 110.40
N HIS A 343 78.33 -50.37 109.28
CA HIS A 343 79.40 -51.37 109.23
C HIS A 343 80.77 -50.75 109.56
N ARG A 344 81.06 -49.54 109.07
CA ARG A 344 82.28 -48.78 109.45
C ARG A 344 82.30 -48.42 110.93
N GLU A 345 81.20 -47.93 111.49
CA GLU A 345 81.09 -47.59 112.92
C GLU A 345 81.14 -48.84 113.81
N PHE A 346 80.49 -49.93 113.39
CA PHE A 346 80.56 -51.23 114.05
C PHE A 346 81.98 -51.78 114.03
N ASN A 347 82.66 -51.78 112.88
CA ASN A 347 84.05 -52.22 112.76
C ASN A 347 84.99 -51.33 113.58
N LYS A 348 84.77 -50.01 113.63
CA LYS A 348 85.49 -49.11 114.55
C LYS A 348 85.26 -49.49 116.02
N LYS A 349 84.02 -49.76 116.44
CA LYS A 349 83.70 -50.18 117.82
C LYS A 349 84.27 -51.56 118.15
N VAL A 350 84.21 -52.51 117.22
CA VAL A 350 84.81 -53.84 117.38
C VAL A 350 86.32 -53.73 117.47
N ALA A 351 86.96 -52.93 116.61
CA ALA A 351 88.40 -52.65 116.69
C ALA A 351 88.79 -51.96 117.99
N ALA A 352 88.00 -50.99 118.46
CA ALA A 352 88.21 -50.35 119.76
C ALA A 352 88.07 -51.35 120.92
N LYS A 353 87.07 -52.24 120.88
CA LYS A 353 86.84 -53.28 121.89
C LYS A 353 87.90 -54.38 121.84
N TYR A 354 88.40 -54.73 120.66
CA TYR A 354 89.57 -55.61 120.48
C TYR A 354 90.84 -54.96 121.00
N ALA A 355 91.05 -53.67 120.74
CA ALA A 355 92.19 -52.93 121.29
C ALA A 355 92.10 -52.83 122.82
N GLU A 356 90.89 -52.70 123.38
CA GLU A 356 90.65 -52.70 124.82
C GLU A 356 90.85 -54.08 125.44
N LYS A 357 90.41 -55.15 124.76
CA LYS A 357 90.62 -56.54 125.19
C LYS A 357 92.09 -56.95 125.03
N LYS A 358 92.77 -56.48 123.99
CA LYS A 358 94.23 -56.59 123.80
C LYS A 358 94.96 -55.86 124.91
N LYS A 359 94.56 -54.63 125.25
CA LYS A 359 95.10 -53.91 126.42
C LYS A 359 94.85 -54.64 127.74
N LYS A 360 93.69 -55.27 127.92
CA LYS A 360 93.40 -56.10 129.11
C LYS A 360 94.23 -57.39 129.13
N LEU A 361 94.47 -58.02 127.99
CA LEU A 361 95.38 -59.17 127.85
C LEU A 361 96.83 -58.77 128.07
N GLU A 362 97.26 -57.64 127.53
CA GLU A 362 98.57 -57.03 127.83
C GLU A 362 98.66 -56.70 129.32
N LEU A 363 97.57 -56.24 129.97
CA LEU A 363 97.51 -56.02 131.41
C LEU A 363 97.65 -57.34 132.20
N ILE A 364 97.00 -58.42 131.74
CA ILE A 364 97.06 -59.75 132.37
C ILE A 364 98.47 -60.35 132.22
N ILE A 365 99.05 -60.28 131.02
CA ILE A 365 100.43 -60.69 130.74
C ILE A 365 101.42 -59.82 131.54
N GLN A 366 101.15 -58.52 131.69
CA GLN A 366 101.93 -57.63 132.54
C GLN A 366 101.77 -57.93 134.03
N THR A 367 100.61 -58.41 134.50
CA THR A 367 100.43 -58.86 135.90
C THR A 367 101.11 -60.21 136.16
N GLU A 368 101.13 -61.13 135.19
CA GLU A 368 101.88 -62.40 135.29
C GLU A 368 103.40 -62.18 135.22
N LEU A 369 103.87 -61.26 134.37
CA LEU A 369 105.28 -60.85 134.34
C LEU A 369 105.69 -60.00 135.56
N LYS A 370 104.78 -59.21 136.15
CA LYS A 370 105.03 -58.50 137.43
C LYS A 370 105.18 -59.44 138.62
N SER A 371 104.49 -60.58 138.64
CA SER A 371 104.70 -61.61 139.68
C SER A 371 106.04 -62.37 139.57
N LYS A 372 106.81 -62.14 138.49
CA LYS A 372 108.14 -62.75 138.26
C LYS A 372 109.29 -61.74 138.08
N LEU A 373 109.03 -60.43 138.07
CA LEU A 373 110.05 -59.39 137.87
C LEU A 373 110.04 -58.27 138.92
N ASP A 374 109.36 -58.47 140.06
CA ASP A 374 109.52 -57.68 141.29
C ASP A 374 110.57 -58.31 142.26
N ILE A 375 111.62 -58.90 141.66
CA ILE A 375 112.99 -58.94 142.21
C ILE A 375 113.91 -57.94 141.47
N LEU A 376 113.49 -57.29 140.37
CA LEU A 376 114.41 -56.43 139.62
C LEU A 376 113.70 -55.37 138.75
N ASN A 377 113.23 -54.27 139.34
CA ASN A 377 113.85 -52.95 139.11
C ASN A 377 113.02 -51.72 139.58
N GLN A 378 113.79 -50.79 140.15
CA GLN A 378 113.48 -49.39 140.38
C GLN A 378 113.06 -48.62 139.11
N GLN A 379 112.15 -47.65 139.30
CA GLN A 379 112.02 -46.37 138.55
C GLN A 379 111.49 -46.49 137.09
N THR A 380 110.59 -45.66 136.53
CA THR A 380 109.98 -44.36 136.88
C THR A 380 108.78 -44.05 135.95
N LYS A 381 107.77 -43.34 136.50
CA LYS A 381 106.96 -42.19 135.97
C LYS A 381 107.17 -41.76 134.49
N SER A 382 106.23 -41.24 133.68
CA SER A 382 104.93 -40.56 133.90
C SER A 382 104.25 -40.18 132.56
N LYS A 383 102.91 -40.24 132.53
CA LYS A 383 101.88 -39.28 132.01
C LYS A 383 102.10 -38.40 130.74
N GLU A 384 101.13 -38.56 129.82
CA GLU A 384 100.20 -37.57 129.22
C GLU A 384 100.65 -36.31 128.43
N ASN A 385 99.83 -36.03 127.40
CA ASN A 385 99.59 -34.75 126.68
C ASN A 385 100.58 -34.41 125.54
N LYS A 386 100.25 -33.74 124.42
CA LYS A 386 99.12 -32.87 124.04
C LYS A 386 99.21 -32.51 122.52
N LEU A 387 98.04 -32.26 121.91
CA LEU A 387 97.64 -31.18 120.97
C LEU A 387 98.35 -30.83 119.62
N LEU A 388 97.47 -30.47 118.66
CA LEU A 388 97.55 -29.44 117.59
C LEU A 388 98.56 -29.69 116.45
N SER A 389 98.38 -29.28 115.18
CA SER A 389 97.52 -28.25 114.56
C SER A 389 97.58 -28.38 113.03
N ASP A 390 96.45 -28.09 112.39
CA ASP A 390 96.26 -27.47 111.06
C ASP A 390 96.68 -28.17 109.77
N LEU A 391 95.71 -28.32 108.85
CA LEU A 391 95.85 -27.90 107.44
C LEU A 391 94.49 -27.78 106.70
N LYS A 392 94.09 -26.51 106.48
CA LYS A 392 93.54 -25.87 105.28
C LYS A 392 92.26 -26.41 104.56
N LYS A 393 91.21 -25.58 104.69
CA LYS A 393 90.42 -24.86 103.66
C LYS A 393 90.19 -25.50 102.27
N SER A 394 88.89 -25.58 101.91
CA SER A 394 88.18 -25.30 100.63
C SER A 394 87.20 -26.46 100.32
N SER A 395 85.99 -26.31 99.80
CA SER A 395 85.30 -25.23 99.11
C SER A 395 83.83 -25.66 99.05
N ASP A 396 82.93 -24.92 99.68
CA ASP A 396 81.50 -24.99 99.39
C ASP A 396 81.20 -24.21 98.11
N ASN A 397 80.20 -24.70 97.36
CA ASN A 397 79.58 -24.14 96.15
C ASN A 397 79.99 -24.77 94.81
N SER A 398 79.42 -25.94 94.51
CA SER A 398 79.27 -26.39 93.12
C SER A 398 78.12 -27.41 92.99
N LEU A 399 76.86 -26.94 92.92
CA LEU A 399 75.77 -27.78 92.39
C LEU A 399 74.46 -27.06 92.03
N ASN A 400 74.46 -25.74 91.78
CA ASN A 400 73.21 -25.04 91.44
C ASN A 400 73.29 -23.99 90.31
N SER A 401 74.41 -23.89 89.60
CA SER A 401 74.59 -22.93 88.49
C SER A 401 74.51 -23.54 87.09
N GLU A 402 74.58 -24.87 86.95
CA GLU A 402 74.50 -25.57 85.65
C GLU A 402 73.07 -26.01 85.26
N LYS A 403 72.20 -26.25 86.24
CA LYS A 403 70.81 -26.68 86.01
C LYS A 403 69.92 -25.55 85.43
N ILE A 404 70.30 -24.28 85.65
CA ILE A 404 69.57 -23.08 85.22
C ILE A 404 70.02 -22.60 83.82
N LYS A 405 71.23 -22.93 83.37
CA LYS A 405 71.72 -22.57 82.02
C LYS A 405 71.20 -23.53 80.93
N LEU A 406 71.03 -24.82 81.22
CA LEU A 406 70.52 -25.81 80.26
C LEU A 406 69.00 -25.70 79.99
N THR A 407 68.20 -25.21 80.95
CA THR A 407 66.75 -25.03 80.79
C THR A 407 66.36 -23.77 79.99
N ARG A 408 67.24 -22.77 79.86
CA ARG A 408 67.00 -21.57 79.04
C ARG A 408 67.34 -21.76 77.56
N ILE A 409 68.28 -22.64 77.23
CA ILE A 409 68.67 -22.91 75.83
C ILE A 409 67.66 -23.85 75.16
N LEU A 410 67.12 -24.85 75.88
CA LEU A 410 66.10 -25.78 75.34
C LEU A 410 64.69 -25.17 75.16
N LYS A 411 64.36 -24.08 75.87
CA LYS A 411 63.07 -23.37 75.72
C LYS A 411 63.05 -22.34 74.59
N LYS A 412 64.20 -21.78 74.18
CA LYS A 412 64.25 -20.77 73.09
C LYS A 412 64.25 -21.41 71.68
N ASP A 413 64.88 -22.56 71.50
CA ASP A 413 64.96 -23.21 70.17
C ASP A 413 63.71 -24.00 69.77
N SER A 414 62.91 -24.46 70.74
CA SER A 414 61.65 -25.20 70.48
C SER A 414 60.45 -24.27 70.19
N GLU A 415 60.45 -23.05 70.70
CA GLU A 415 59.40 -22.05 70.41
C GLU A 415 59.63 -21.26 69.12
N LEU A 416 60.89 -21.03 68.71
CA LEU A 416 61.20 -20.30 67.47
C LEU A 416 61.05 -21.17 66.21
N LYS A 417 61.37 -22.46 66.25
CA LYS A 417 61.15 -23.40 65.13
C LYS A 417 59.68 -23.85 64.95
N SER A 418 58.86 -23.80 66.00
CA SER A 418 57.42 -24.10 65.93
C SER A 418 56.59 -22.89 65.48
N LYS A 419 56.97 -21.66 65.85
CA LYS A 419 56.31 -20.42 65.39
C LYS A 419 56.66 -20.07 63.93
N SER A 420 57.87 -20.34 63.44
CA SER A 420 58.23 -20.09 62.03
C SER A 420 57.56 -21.08 61.06
N LYS A 421 57.58 -22.39 61.38
CA LYS A 421 56.88 -23.42 60.58
C LYS A 421 55.36 -23.28 60.62
N SER A 422 54.75 -22.88 61.75
CA SER A 422 53.30 -22.64 61.78
C SER A 422 52.88 -21.39 61.02
N LYS A 423 53.70 -20.32 60.99
CA LYS A 423 53.46 -19.13 60.16
C LYS A 423 53.63 -19.41 58.67
N GLU A 424 54.61 -20.23 58.26
CA GLU A 424 54.74 -20.67 56.86
C GLU A 424 53.60 -21.59 56.43
N LEU A 425 53.21 -22.56 57.26
CA LEU A 425 52.05 -23.42 56.99
C LEU A 425 50.75 -22.61 56.93
N SER A 426 50.52 -21.67 57.86
CA SER A 426 49.37 -20.75 57.82
C SER A 426 49.36 -19.97 56.51
N LYS A 427 50.46 -19.32 56.13
CA LYS A 427 50.53 -18.57 54.86
C LYS A 427 50.32 -19.45 53.63
N LYS A 428 50.77 -20.71 53.65
CA LYS A 428 50.56 -21.67 52.55
C LYS A 428 49.09 -22.10 52.47
N TYR A 429 48.46 -22.39 53.61
CA TYR A 429 47.03 -22.70 53.70
C TYR A 429 46.15 -21.50 53.38
N ASP A 430 46.50 -20.28 53.81
CA ASP A 430 45.76 -19.06 53.50
C ASP A 430 45.82 -18.75 52.00
N LYS A 431 46.97 -18.98 51.36
CA LYS A 431 47.09 -18.91 49.90
C LYS A 431 46.26 -19.98 49.20
N GLU A 432 46.27 -21.22 49.66
CA GLU A 432 45.49 -22.32 49.07
C GLU A 432 43.97 -22.14 49.28
N ILE A 433 43.56 -21.61 50.42
CA ILE A 433 42.17 -21.21 50.70
C ILE A 433 41.77 -20.04 49.80
N SER A 434 42.66 -19.05 49.61
CA SER A 434 42.40 -17.91 48.73
C SER A 434 42.28 -18.33 47.26
N THR A 435 43.15 -19.24 46.77
CA THR A 435 43.05 -19.76 45.41
C THR A 435 41.81 -20.63 45.21
N LYS A 436 41.50 -21.53 46.16
CA LYS A 436 40.26 -22.33 46.10
C LYS A 436 39.01 -21.46 46.23
N LYS A 437 39.04 -20.39 47.02
CA LYS A 437 37.95 -19.42 47.13
C LYS A 437 37.73 -18.71 45.80
N LYS A 438 38.80 -18.24 45.14
CA LYS A 438 38.72 -17.63 43.79
C LYS A 438 38.25 -18.61 42.72
N GLU A 439 38.72 -19.87 42.74
CA GLU A 439 38.23 -20.89 41.83
C GLU A 439 36.74 -21.19 42.04
N MET A 440 36.30 -21.27 43.30
CA MET A 440 34.89 -21.47 43.63
C MET A 440 34.05 -20.27 43.21
N GLU A 441 34.51 -19.04 43.49
CA GLU A 441 33.87 -17.79 43.05
C GLU A 441 33.73 -17.76 41.52
N ASN A 442 34.79 -18.04 40.78
CA ASN A 442 34.77 -18.11 39.31
C ASN A 442 33.83 -19.21 38.79
N LYS A 443 33.81 -20.40 39.43
CA LYS A 443 32.88 -21.48 39.07
C LYS A 443 31.43 -21.07 39.32
N THR A 444 31.14 -20.43 40.46
CA THR A 444 29.79 -19.91 40.74
C THR A 444 29.42 -18.79 39.78
N GLU A 445 30.32 -17.88 39.45
CA GLU A 445 30.04 -16.76 38.55
C GLU A 445 29.78 -17.27 37.12
N ASN A 446 30.55 -18.25 36.66
CA ASN A 446 30.33 -18.90 35.37
C ASN A 446 29.02 -19.70 35.35
N PHE A 447 28.69 -20.41 36.43
CA PHE A 447 27.41 -21.11 36.55
C PHE A 447 26.23 -20.14 36.55
N ILE A 448 26.32 -19.03 37.28
CA ILE A 448 25.31 -17.97 37.31
C ILE A 448 25.15 -17.35 35.91
N LYS A 449 26.25 -16.98 35.25
CA LYS A 449 26.23 -16.45 33.87
C LYS A 449 25.59 -17.43 32.88
N ALA A 450 25.94 -18.71 32.96
CA ALA A 450 25.35 -19.74 32.10
C ALA A 450 23.85 -19.94 32.39
N THR A 451 23.45 -19.88 33.66
CA THR A 451 22.04 -20.02 34.07
C THR A 451 21.22 -18.82 33.63
N ILE A 452 21.73 -17.59 33.81
CA ILE A 452 21.10 -16.36 33.33
C ILE A 452 20.92 -16.43 31.82
N LYS A 453 21.96 -16.77 31.07
CA LYS A 453 21.90 -16.90 29.60
C LYS A 453 20.87 -17.95 29.16
N ASN A 454 20.76 -19.07 29.85
CA ASN A 454 19.73 -20.08 29.58
C ASN A 454 18.31 -19.58 29.89
N LEU A 455 18.14 -18.79 30.93
CA LEU A 455 16.83 -18.18 31.28
C LEU A 455 16.45 -17.09 30.26
N GLU A 456 17.40 -16.25 29.83
CA GLU A 456 17.20 -15.25 28.77
C GLU A 456 16.79 -15.92 27.46
N ASN A 457 17.46 -17.00 27.07
CA ASN A 457 17.11 -17.78 25.87
C ASN A 457 15.70 -18.37 25.97
N LYS A 458 15.33 -18.96 27.12
CA LYS A 458 13.97 -19.46 27.35
C LYS A 458 12.93 -18.34 27.31
N GLN A 459 13.25 -17.18 27.86
CA GLN A 459 12.37 -16.01 27.84
C GLN A 459 12.15 -15.52 26.41
N LEU A 460 13.21 -15.42 25.61
CA LEU A 460 13.12 -15.07 24.19
C LEU A 460 12.25 -16.08 23.41
N GLU A 461 12.41 -17.37 23.69
CA GLU A 461 11.61 -18.41 23.03
C GLU A 461 10.11 -18.30 23.37
N ILE A 462 9.78 -18.00 24.63
CA ILE A 462 8.40 -17.76 25.08
C ILE A 462 7.83 -16.49 24.42
N LEU A 463 8.61 -15.40 24.39
CA LEU A 463 8.18 -14.15 23.76
C LEU A 463 7.93 -14.34 22.25
N MET A 464 8.82 -15.04 21.54
CA MET A 464 8.62 -15.34 20.12
C MET A 464 7.39 -16.21 19.86
N LYS A 465 7.12 -17.21 20.71
CA LYS A 465 5.88 -18.02 20.60
C LYS A 465 4.64 -17.16 20.80
N ARG A 466 4.66 -16.29 21.80
CA ARG A 466 3.54 -15.39 22.11
C ARG A 466 3.30 -14.35 21.03
N GLU A 467 4.36 -13.80 20.46
CA GLU A 467 4.30 -12.86 19.34
C GLU A 467 3.60 -13.50 18.13
N LYS A 468 3.97 -14.73 17.78
CA LYS A 468 3.29 -15.49 16.71
C LYS A 468 1.81 -15.75 16.99
N GLU A 469 1.45 -16.07 18.23
CA GLU A 469 0.04 -16.23 18.62
C GLU A 469 -0.75 -14.93 18.47
N LEU A 470 -0.17 -13.80 18.91
CA LEU A 470 -0.78 -12.48 18.78
C LEU A 470 -0.92 -12.06 17.31
N GLU A 471 0.07 -12.34 16.46
CA GLU A 471 -0.05 -12.10 15.02
C GLU A 471 -1.22 -12.88 14.41
N ILE A 472 -1.42 -14.14 14.81
CA ILE A 472 -2.54 -14.96 14.34
C ILE A 472 -3.87 -14.36 14.83
N GLU A 473 -3.94 -13.93 16.09
CA GLU A 473 -5.15 -13.32 16.65
C GLU A 473 -5.49 -11.99 15.97
N VAL A 474 -4.48 -11.15 15.70
CA VAL A 474 -4.64 -9.89 14.97
C VAL A 474 -5.13 -10.18 13.54
N LYS A 475 -4.52 -11.13 12.83
CA LYS A 475 -4.98 -11.53 11.48
C LYS A 475 -6.45 -11.99 11.48
N LYS A 476 -6.88 -12.74 12.49
CA LYS A 476 -8.28 -13.14 12.67
C LYS A 476 -9.21 -11.93 12.93
N LYS A 477 -8.80 -10.98 13.78
CA LYS A 477 -9.62 -9.77 14.04
C LYS A 477 -9.71 -8.88 12.79
N VAL A 478 -8.62 -8.74 12.03
CA VAL A 478 -8.60 -8.00 10.76
C VAL A 478 -9.53 -8.65 9.75
N SER A 479 -9.51 -9.98 9.59
CA SER A 479 -10.40 -10.65 8.64
C SER A 479 -11.89 -10.50 9.00
N VAL A 480 -12.23 -10.54 10.29
CA VAL A 480 -13.60 -10.27 10.77
C VAL A 480 -14.02 -8.83 10.49
N LEU A 481 -13.13 -7.86 10.71
CA LEU A 481 -13.38 -6.45 10.41
C LEU A 481 -13.57 -6.20 8.91
N GLU A 482 -12.74 -6.81 8.07
CA GLU A 482 -12.86 -6.74 6.61
C GLU A 482 -14.18 -7.33 6.12
N ALA A 483 -14.61 -8.47 6.69
CA ALA A 483 -15.90 -9.08 6.38
C ALA A 483 -17.06 -8.14 6.77
N SER A 484 -17.04 -7.58 7.98
CA SER A 484 -18.04 -6.61 8.43
C SER A 484 -18.07 -5.35 7.57
N TYR A 485 -16.90 -4.85 7.16
CA TYR A 485 -16.80 -3.69 6.26
C TYR A 485 -17.44 -3.98 4.89
N LYS A 486 -17.11 -5.12 4.28
CA LYS A 486 -17.71 -5.55 3.00
C LYS A 486 -19.24 -5.69 3.11
N GLU A 487 -19.74 -6.18 4.23
CA GLU A 487 -21.18 -6.30 4.47
C GLU A 487 -21.86 -4.92 4.60
N LYS A 488 -21.28 -4.00 5.38
CA LYS A 488 -21.77 -2.61 5.47
C LYS A 488 -21.73 -1.89 4.13
N GLN A 489 -20.69 -2.12 3.33
CA GLN A 489 -20.59 -1.57 1.98
C GLN A 489 -21.73 -2.07 1.09
N LYS A 490 -22.01 -3.38 1.09
CA LYS A 490 -23.16 -3.95 0.36
C LYS A 490 -24.50 -3.36 0.82
N GLN A 491 -24.68 -3.17 2.12
CA GLN A 491 -25.90 -2.54 2.67
C GLN A 491 -26.05 -1.08 2.19
N LEU A 492 -24.96 -0.31 2.16
CA LEU A 492 -24.96 1.06 1.68
C LEU A 492 -25.29 1.13 0.18
N GLU A 493 -24.68 0.27 -0.64
CA GLU A 493 -24.96 0.16 -2.07
C GLU A 493 -26.43 -0.18 -2.32
N LEU A 494 -27.01 -1.07 -1.51
CA LEU A 494 -28.44 -1.42 -1.59
C LEU A 494 -29.34 -0.23 -1.22
N GLN A 495 -28.98 0.55 -0.20
CA GLN A 495 -29.71 1.77 0.19
C GLN A 495 -29.66 2.83 -0.91
N LEU A 496 -28.49 3.04 -1.52
CA LEU A 496 -28.32 3.97 -2.63
C LEU A 496 -29.18 3.56 -3.84
N LYS A 497 -29.17 2.27 -4.22
CA LYS A 497 -30.03 1.74 -5.28
C LYS A 497 -31.53 1.99 -5.00
N LYS A 498 -31.99 1.71 -3.77
CA LYS A 498 -33.38 1.98 -3.36
C LYS A 498 -33.72 3.48 -3.48
N GLN A 499 -32.78 4.36 -3.12
CA GLN A 499 -32.98 5.80 -3.23
C GLN A 499 -33.00 6.29 -4.69
N GLU A 500 -32.15 5.72 -5.56
CA GLU A 500 -32.17 5.98 -7.00
C GLU A 500 -33.48 5.54 -7.64
N GLU A 501 -33.99 4.35 -7.31
CA GLU A 501 -35.30 3.87 -7.76
C GLU A 501 -36.44 4.78 -7.32
N LEU A 502 -36.43 5.24 -6.07
CA LEU A 502 -37.41 6.18 -5.54
C LEU A 502 -37.37 7.52 -6.29
N ASN A 503 -36.17 8.05 -6.54
CA ASN A 503 -35.97 9.29 -7.31
C ASN A 503 -36.46 9.14 -8.75
N LEU A 504 -36.18 8.00 -9.40
CA LEU A 504 -36.70 7.66 -10.73
C LEU A 504 -38.23 7.57 -10.74
N LYS A 505 -38.84 6.95 -9.72
CA LYS A 505 -40.30 6.85 -9.57
C LYS A 505 -40.94 8.23 -9.40
N ASN A 506 -40.34 9.10 -8.59
CA ASN A 506 -40.81 10.47 -8.39
C ASN A 506 -40.68 11.31 -9.66
N LYS A 507 -39.55 11.19 -10.38
CA LYS A 507 -39.34 11.86 -11.67
C LYS A 507 -40.35 11.40 -12.72
N LYS A 508 -40.64 10.10 -12.82
CA LYS A 508 -41.68 9.55 -13.70
C LYS A 508 -43.07 10.11 -13.35
N LYS A 509 -43.43 10.20 -12.07
CA LYS A 509 -44.69 10.83 -11.62
C LYS A 509 -44.77 12.30 -12.03
N LEU A 510 -43.70 13.07 -11.86
CA LEU A 510 -43.65 14.49 -12.23
C LEU A 510 -43.81 14.69 -13.74
N LEU A 511 -43.08 13.91 -14.55
CA LEU A 511 -43.19 13.95 -16.00
C LEU A 511 -44.60 13.59 -16.49
N LYS A 512 -45.24 12.60 -15.85
CA LYS A 512 -46.63 12.25 -16.15
C LYS A 512 -47.59 13.42 -15.86
N LYS A 513 -47.47 14.05 -14.68
CA LYS A 513 -48.27 15.25 -14.35
C LYS A 513 -48.07 16.39 -15.35
N GLN A 514 -46.84 16.62 -15.80
CA GLN A 514 -46.54 17.64 -16.80
C GLN A 514 -47.17 17.30 -18.15
N LEU A 515 -47.10 16.04 -18.58
CA LEU A 515 -47.73 15.57 -19.82
C LEU A 515 -49.26 15.71 -19.76
N ASP A 516 -49.89 15.27 -18.68
CA ASP A 516 -51.34 15.35 -18.48
C ASP A 516 -51.81 16.82 -18.51
N ALA A 517 -51.07 17.73 -17.87
CA ALA A 517 -51.35 19.17 -17.91
C ALA A 517 -51.18 19.79 -19.31
N SER A 518 -50.17 19.35 -20.07
CA SER A 518 -49.99 19.78 -21.46
C SER A 518 -51.08 19.27 -22.39
N LEU A 519 -51.57 18.04 -22.16
CA LEU A 519 -52.68 17.46 -22.92
C LEU A 519 -54.00 18.18 -22.63
N ALA A 520 -54.29 18.51 -21.36
CA ALA A 520 -55.47 19.27 -20.99
C ALA A 520 -55.52 20.64 -21.71
N LYS A 521 -54.40 21.36 -21.74
CA LYS A 521 -54.26 22.64 -22.47
C LYS A 521 -54.41 22.54 -23.99
N LEU A 522 -54.29 21.36 -24.57
CA LEU A 522 -54.47 21.13 -26.02
C LEU A 522 -55.92 20.76 -26.36
N LEU A 523 -56.72 20.36 -25.36
CA LEU A 523 -58.11 19.96 -25.51
C LEU A 523 -59.10 21.07 -25.16
N GLU A 524 -58.66 22.09 -24.41
CA GLU A 524 -59.27 23.42 -24.34
C GLU A 524 -58.93 24.24 -25.59
#